data_AF-A0A9P1DHY5-F1
#
_entry.id   AF-A0A9P1DHY5-F1
#
_cell.length_a   1.000
_cell.length_b   1.000
_cell.length_c   1.000
_cell.angle_alpha   90.00
_cell.angle_beta   90.00
_cell.angle_gamma   90.00
#
_symmetry.space_group_name_H-M   'P 1'
#
loop_
_entity.id
_entity.type
_entity.pdbx_description
1 polymer ?
#
loop_
_entity_poly.entity_id
_entity_poly.type
_entity_poly.pdbx_seq_one_letter_code
_entity_poly.pdbx_strand_id
1 'polypeptide(L)'
;SLLVAKLPMEDVELLVATVHLESNCQDLRREQLRQILRYLDAPTSHVILAGDMNFGDFAVEEVELRQADYHDCTASSGHTMPRNDFDGKACRLDRIYTHESAGAVWRLVPSAPRLLGTEPLDEGGAEGLAGNNHGCFEDPGDALAGGDSDTDPEMPPLIPVAFGEIPLPMSRCPSDHYGVLCDFEIVRRKVTQRALPMLSVQKDARKYSLQTSEYSPGNIHEAHEALRRPKAEPVTLFRYQDWFDWMVFAVIFVVLVCVDNLLLFGKYGGNMSFKKALSYSFFWLMCAGAFNGYVYWSRGKEAAFDWGMPSQLRHILGVNFVGSILAHTLGEKRQIH
;
A
#
# COMPACT_ATOMS: atom_id res chain seq x y z
N SER A 1 -0.11 -7.21 8.82
CA SER A 1 -1.11 -7.09 7.72
C SER A 1 -0.48 -7.52 6.40
N LEU A 2 -1.29 -7.94 5.41
CA LEU A 2 -0.83 -8.28 4.05
C LEU A 2 -1.74 -7.60 3.01
N LEU A 3 -1.16 -6.82 2.11
CA LEU A 3 -1.84 -6.28 0.94
C LEU A 3 -1.11 -6.74 -0.32
N VAL A 4 -1.84 -7.31 -1.27
CA VAL A 4 -1.26 -7.85 -2.51
C VAL A 4 -1.94 -7.21 -3.71
N ALA A 5 -1.13 -6.62 -4.58
CA ALA A 5 -1.53 -6.14 -5.88
C ALA A 5 -1.04 -7.11 -6.97
N LYS A 6 -1.93 -7.45 -7.90
CA LYS A 6 -1.60 -8.25 -9.08
C LYS A 6 -1.49 -7.32 -10.28
N LEU A 7 -0.32 -7.29 -10.89
CA LEU A 7 -0.03 -6.46 -12.05
C LEU A 7 0.15 -7.40 -13.26
N PRO A 8 -0.83 -7.44 -14.19
CA PRO A 8 -0.70 -8.25 -15.38
C PRO A 8 0.39 -7.66 -16.29
N MET A 9 1.41 -8.45 -16.61
CA MET A 9 2.40 -8.15 -17.64
C MET A 9 2.16 -9.05 -18.85
N GLU A 10 2.78 -8.76 -19.99
CA GLU A 10 2.50 -9.46 -21.27
C GLU A 10 2.58 -11.00 -21.16
N ASP A 11 3.61 -11.52 -20.47
CA ASP A 11 3.89 -12.96 -20.40
C ASP A 11 3.88 -13.53 -18.97
N VAL A 12 3.77 -12.67 -17.95
CA VAL A 12 3.91 -13.03 -16.52
C VAL A 12 2.99 -12.19 -15.64
N GLU A 13 2.67 -12.69 -14.46
CA GLU A 13 2.01 -11.88 -13.41
C GLU A 13 3.07 -11.35 -12.46
N LEU A 14 3.07 -10.04 -12.18
CA LEU A 14 3.88 -9.45 -11.11
C LEU A 14 3.00 -9.28 -9.87
N LEU A 15 3.38 -9.95 -8.79
CA LEU A 15 2.78 -9.81 -7.47
C LEU A 15 3.57 -8.79 -6.68
N VAL A 16 2.92 -7.71 -6.24
CA VAL A 16 3.50 -6.74 -5.33
C VAL A 16 2.78 -6.87 -4.00
N ALA A 17 3.48 -7.41 -3.01
CA ALA A 17 2.99 -7.59 -1.66
C ALA A 17 3.63 -6.57 -0.74
N THR A 18 2.81 -5.91 0.07
CA THR A 18 3.29 -5.14 1.22
C THR A 18 2.85 -5.76 2.53
N VAL A 19 3.77 -5.80 3.49
CA VAL A 19 3.57 -6.43 4.80
C VAL A 19 3.99 -5.50 5.93
N HIS A 20 3.34 -5.73 7.08
CA HIS A 20 3.80 -5.28 8.38
C HIS A 20 3.70 -6.51 9.29
N LEU A 21 4.85 -7.09 9.66
CA LEU A 21 4.91 -8.32 10.46
C LEU A 21 4.87 -8.03 11.96
N GLU A 22 4.68 -9.06 12.79
CA GLU A 22 4.65 -8.96 14.25
C GLU A 22 5.95 -8.40 14.84
N SER A 23 5.86 -7.34 15.65
CA SER A 23 7.01 -6.65 16.24
C SER A 23 7.68 -7.45 17.35
N ASN A 24 6.89 -8.05 18.25
CA ASN A 24 7.39 -8.48 19.57
C ASN A 24 7.58 -9.99 19.72
N CYS A 25 6.92 -10.79 18.89
CA CYS A 25 6.93 -12.25 19.00
C CYS A 25 7.53 -12.90 17.75
N GLN A 26 8.78 -13.39 17.87
CA GLN A 26 9.51 -14.04 16.78
C GLN A 26 8.74 -15.25 16.20
N ASP A 27 8.17 -16.10 17.04
CA ASP A 27 7.45 -17.30 16.55
C ASP A 27 6.19 -16.93 15.75
N LEU A 28 5.45 -15.91 16.18
CA LEU A 28 4.29 -15.41 15.46
C LEU A 28 4.69 -14.73 14.14
N ARG A 29 5.76 -13.91 14.17
CA ARG A 29 6.32 -13.29 12.97
C ARG A 29 6.76 -14.32 11.92
N ARG A 30 7.42 -15.39 12.35
CA ARG A 30 7.80 -16.51 11.47
C ARG A 30 6.59 -17.21 10.89
N GLU A 31 5.56 -17.47 11.69
CA GLU A 31 4.35 -18.11 11.19
C GLU A 31 3.62 -17.22 10.17
N GLN A 32 3.51 -15.91 10.43
CA GLN A 32 2.99 -14.94 9.47
C GLN A 32 3.79 -14.98 8.16
N LEU A 33 5.12 -14.92 8.24
CA LEU A 33 6.00 -14.98 7.08
C LEU A 33 5.76 -16.26 6.26
N ARG A 34 5.68 -17.43 6.90
CA ARG A 34 5.38 -18.69 6.19
C ARG A 34 4.01 -18.73 5.54
N GLN A 35 3.01 -18.11 6.15
CA GLN A 35 1.67 -18.00 5.55
C GLN A 35 1.71 -17.09 4.32
N ILE A 36 2.44 -15.98 4.40
CA ILE A 36 2.66 -15.06 3.28
C ILE A 36 3.41 -15.77 2.14
N LEU A 37 4.51 -16.47 2.43
CA LEU A 37 5.27 -17.21 1.43
C LEU A 37 4.42 -18.29 0.75
N ARG A 38 3.62 -19.05 1.51
CA ARG A 38 2.67 -20.03 0.95
C ARG A 38 1.60 -19.38 0.06
N TYR A 39 1.17 -18.16 0.38
CA TYR A 39 0.18 -17.42 -0.42
C TYR A 39 0.80 -16.87 -1.71
N LEU A 40 2.05 -16.43 -1.66
CA LEU A 40 2.79 -15.85 -2.79
C LEU A 40 3.46 -16.89 -3.68
N ASP A 41 3.49 -18.16 -3.25
CA ASP A 41 4.02 -19.30 -4.02
C ASP A 41 3.12 -19.62 -5.22
N ALA A 42 3.28 -18.82 -6.27
CA ALA A 42 2.62 -18.98 -7.55
C ALA A 42 3.68 -19.24 -8.63
N PRO A 43 3.65 -20.41 -9.31
CA PRO A 43 4.76 -20.89 -10.15
C PRO A 43 5.10 -19.99 -11.35
N THR A 44 4.20 -19.09 -11.73
CA THR A 44 4.33 -18.22 -12.91
C THR A 44 4.45 -16.74 -12.56
N SER A 45 4.63 -16.42 -11.27
CA SER A 45 4.59 -15.04 -10.80
C SER A 45 5.94 -14.57 -10.30
N HIS A 46 6.34 -13.37 -10.72
CA HIS A 46 7.39 -12.63 -10.02
C HIS A 46 6.79 -12.02 -8.77
N VAL A 47 7.56 -11.98 -7.69
CA VAL A 47 7.07 -11.42 -6.42
C VAL A 47 8.01 -10.33 -5.95
N ILE A 48 7.43 -9.18 -5.59
CA ILE A 48 8.06 -8.15 -4.77
C ILE A 48 7.36 -8.20 -3.43
N LEU A 49 8.11 -8.45 -2.36
CA LEU A 49 7.64 -8.45 -0.99
C LEU A 49 8.33 -7.31 -0.23
N ALA A 50 7.58 -6.28 0.16
CA ALA A 50 8.14 -5.07 0.75
C ALA A 50 7.41 -4.63 2.02
N GLY A 51 8.07 -3.87 2.88
CA GLY A 51 7.43 -3.23 4.03
C GLY A 51 8.17 -3.50 5.33
N ASP A 52 7.49 -3.26 6.44
CA ASP A 52 8.05 -3.41 7.78
C ASP A 52 8.10 -4.89 8.17
N MET A 53 9.29 -5.45 8.11
CA MET A 53 9.52 -6.85 8.40
C MET A 53 9.66 -7.10 9.91
N ASN A 54 9.88 -6.08 10.72
CA ASN A 54 10.13 -6.21 12.16
C ASN A 54 11.25 -7.21 12.52
N PHE A 55 12.21 -7.44 11.61
CA PHE A 55 13.42 -8.21 11.90
C PHE A 55 14.66 -7.59 11.24
N GLY A 56 15.78 -7.70 11.93
CA GLY A 56 17.08 -7.20 11.48
C GLY A 56 17.88 -8.21 10.65
N ASP A 57 19.13 -7.86 10.37
CA ASP A 57 20.02 -8.71 9.58
C ASP A 57 20.34 -10.00 10.33
N PHE A 58 20.47 -11.10 9.57
CA PHE A 58 20.77 -12.44 10.07
C PHE A 58 19.67 -13.05 10.96
N ALA A 59 18.47 -12.47 10.97
CA ALA A 59 17.32 -13.05 11.64
C ALA A 59 16.93 -14.40 11.01
N VAL A 60 16.27 -15.26 11.79
CA VAL A 60 15.84 -16.59 11.31
C VAL A 60 14.81 -16.49 10.19
N GLU A 61 14.02 -15.42 10.18
CA GLU A 61 13.08 -15.02 9.14
C GLU A 61 13.78 -14.79 7.79
N GLU A 62 14.97 -14.16 7.81
CA GLU A 62 15.78 -13.94 6.61
C GLU A 62 16.31 -15.26 6.02
N VAL A 63 16.58 -16.25 6.89
CA VAL A 63 16.95 -17.60 6.44
C VAL A 63 15.77 -18.27 5.73
N GLU A 64 14.55 -18.11 6.23
CA GLU A 64 13.33 -18.67 5.61
C GLU A 64 13.05 -18.03 4.24
N LEU A 65 13.23 -16.71 4.12
CA LEU A 65 13.14 -16.01 2.82
C LEU A 65 14.17 -16.53 1.82
N ARG A 66 15.44 -16.69 2.23
CA ARG A 66 16.49 -17.25 1.37
C ARG A 66 16.21 -18.69 0.96
N GLN A 67 15.65 -19.51 1.86
CA GLN A 67 15.23 -20.88 1.55
C GLN A 67 14.08 -20.94 0.54
N ALA A 68 13.22 -19.91 0.54
CA ALA A 68 12.16 -19.72 -0.44
C ALA A 68 12.62 -18.98 -1.72
N ASP A 69 13.94 -18.82 -1.92
CA ASP A 69 14.54 -18.15 -3.07
C ASP A 69 14.09 -16.68 -3.23
N TYR A 70 13.94 -15.98 -2.10
CA TYR A 70 13.79 -14.53 -2.06
C TYR A 70 15.16 -13.87 -1.85
N HIS A 71 15.43 -12.81 -2.60
CA HIS A 71 16.66 -12.04 -2.54
C HIS A 71 16.39 -10.65 -1.95
N ASP A 72 17.21 -10.24 -0.97
CA ASP A 72 17.11 -8.93 -0.32
C ASP A 72 17.72 -7.83 -1.22
N CYS A 73 16.87 -6.96 -1.76
CA CYS A 73 17.29 -5.83 -2.59
C CYS A 73 17.75 -4.62 -1.77
N THR A 74 17.49 -4.59 -0.46
CA THR A 74 17.89 -3.50 0.43
C THR A 74 19.06 -3.89 1.33
N ALA A 75 19.78 -4.97 1.01
CA ALA A 75 20.93 -5.42 1.79
C ALA A 75 22.05 -4.38 1.89
N SER A 76 22.16 -3.47 0.91
CA SER A 76 23.10 -2.33 0.92
C SER A 76 22.46 -1.02 1.40
N SER A 77 21.17 -1.02 1.75
CA SER A 77 20.53 0.13 2.37
C SER A 77 21.06 0.28 3.79
N GLY A 78 21.22 1.52 4.25
CA GLY A 78 21.47 1.81 5.65
C GLY A 78 20.31 1.37 6.57
N HIS A 79 20.36 1.78 7.82
CA HIS A 79 19.31 1.53 8.80
C HIS A 79 18.03 2.30 8.45
N THR A 80 16.87 1.67 8.63
CA THR A 80 15.54 2.27 8.38
C THR A 80 14.87 2.71 9.68
N MET A 81 15.37 2.21 10.81
CA MET A 81 15.05 2.64 12.15
C MET A 81 16.37 3.00 12.86
N PRO A 82 16.69 4.29 13.05
CA PRO A 82 17.96 4.71 13.66
C PRO A 82 18.12 4.27 15.11
N ARG A 83 17.02 4.05 15.80
CA ARG A 83 17.00 3.64 17.20
C ARG A 83 15.87 2.64 17.44
N ASN A 84 16.24 1.38 17.58
CA ASN A 84 15.31 0.32 17.96
C ASN A 84 14.82 0.53 19.40
N ASP A 85 13.52 0.47 19.63
CA ASP A 85 12.92 0.65 20.97
C ASP A 85 13.38 -0.41 21.97
N PHE A 86 13.77 -1.59 21.49
CA PHE A 86 14.16 -2.71 22.35
C PHE A 86 15.59 -2.59 22.90
N ASP A 87 16.56 -2.26 22.06
CA ASP A 87 17.99 -2.23 22.45
C ASP A 87 18.71 -0.91 22.15
N GLY A 88 17.99 0.08 21.63
CA GLY A 88 18.50 1.41 21.30
C GLY A 88 19.45 1.45 20.11
N LYS A 89 19.63 0.34 19.37
CA LYS A 89 20.56 0.29 18.23
C LYS A 89 19.83 0.56 16.93
N ALA A 90 20.56 1.10 15.96
CA ALA A 90 20.05 1.22 14.61
C ALA A 90 19.79 -0.17 14.00
N CYS A 91 18.65 -0.32 13.33
CA CYS A 91 18.27 -1.55 12.67
C CYS A 91 17.59 -1.28 11.31
N ARG A 92 17.59 -2.30 10.46
CA ARG A 92 16.96 -2.29 9.13
C ARG A 92 15.73 -3.19 9.19
N LEU A 93 14.57 -2.61 9.49
CA LEU A 93 13.29 -3.32 9.61
C LEU A 93 12.50 -3.28 8.31
N ASP A 94 12.57 -2.16 7.58
CA ASP A 94 11.91 -1.99 6.28
C ASP A 94 12.78 -2.62 5.19
N ARG A 95 12.24 -3.63 4.53
CA ARG A 95 12.99 -4.41 3.53
C ARG A 95 12.19 -4.62 2.26
N ILE A 96 12.92 -4.91 1.19
CA ILE A 96 12.35 -5.28 -0.11
C ILE A 96 13.02 -6.57 -0.54
N TYR A 97 12.22 -7.62 -0.69
CA TYR A 97 12.65 -8.90 -1.21
C TYR A 97 12.03 -9.14 -2.59
N THR A 98 12.78 -9.80 -3.47
CA THR A 98 12.29 -10.24 -4.77
C THR A 98 12.43 -11.72 -4.96
N HIS A 99 11.45 -12.34 -5.60
CA HIS A 99 11.47 -13.72 -6.07
C HIS A 99 11.25 -13.77 -7.57
N GLU A 100 12.11 -14.49 -8.29
CA GLU A 100 12.06 -14.60 -9.74
C GLU A 100 11.48 -15.95 -10.18
N SER A 101 10.36 -15.91 -10.93
CA SER A 101 9.82 -17.14 -11.53
C SER A 101 10.72 -17.66 -12.65
N ALA A 102 10.81 -18.99 -12.76
CA ALA A 102 11.63 -19.64 -13.77
C ALA A 102 11.19 -19.27 -15.20
N GLY A 103 12.14 -18.83 -16.02
CA GLY A 103 11.94 -18.59 -17.46
C GLY A 103 11.71 -17.13 -17.86
N ALA A 104 11.62 -16.22 -16.90
CA ALA A 104 11.37 -14.82 -17.17
C ALA A 104 12.56 -13.98 -16.71
N VAL A 105 13.32 -13.43 -17.66
CA VAL A 105 14.52 -12.62 -17.39
C VAL A 105 14.12 -11.16 -17.28
N TRP A 106 13.49 -10.86 -16.15
CA TRP A 106 13.31 -9.50 -15.69
C TRP A 106 14.36 -9.23 -14.64
N ARG A 107 15.00 -8.08 -14.70
CA ARG A 107 15.81 -7.60 -13.59
C ARG A 107 15.06 -6.45 -12.97
N LEU A 108 14.72 -6.60 -11.70
CA LEU A 108 14.33 -5.49 -10.88
C LEU A 108 15.62 -4.71 -10.58
N VAL A 109 15.77 -3.53 -11.16
CA VAL A 109 16.86 -2.63 -10.82
C VAL A 109 16.31 -1.63 -9.82
N PRO A 110 16.52 -1.85 -8.51
CA PRO A 110 16.16 -0.83 -7.54
C PRO A 110 17.01 0.42 -7.82
N SER A 111 16.38 1.59 -7.90
CA SER A 111 17.11 2.83 -7.71
C SER A 111 17.80 2.81 -6.35
N ALA A 112 18.83 3.63 -6.13
CA ALA A 112 19.40 3.81 -4.81
C ALA A 112 18.26 4.04 -3.79
N PRO A 113 18.08 3.15 -2.80
CA PRO A 113 17.00 3.27 -1.83
C PRO A 113 17.18 4.59 -1.09
N ARG A 114 16.09 5.34 -0.96
CA ARG A 114 16.09 6.64 -0.27
C ARG A 114 15.10 6.64 0.87
N LEU A 115 15.43 7.36 1.93
CA LEU A 115 14.49 7.62 3.01
C LEU A 115 13.41 8.56 2.46
N LEU A 116 12.16 8.35 2.86
CA LEU A 116 11.06 9.19 2.42
C LEU A 116 11.32 10.65 2.81
N GLY A 117 11.40 11.53 1.82
CA GLY A 117 11.68 12.96 2.02
C GLY A 117 13.16 13.35 1.94
N THR A 118 14.08 12.41 1.71
CA THR A 118 15.49 12.72 1.43
C THR A 118 15.82 12.61 -0.06
N GLU A 119 16.89 13.29 -0.49
CA GLU A 119 17.46 13.04 -1.82
C GLU A 119 18.01 11.60 -1.89
N PRO A 120 18.08 11.00 -3.10
CA PRO A 120 18.75 9.73 -3.29
C PRO A 120 20.17 9.81 -2.76
N LEU A 121 20.63 8.77 -2.05
CA LEU A 121 22.03 8.67 -1.69
C LEU A 121 22.83 8.53 -3.00
N ASP A 122 23.59 9.56 -3.36
CA ASP A 122 24.50 9.49 -4.50
C ASP A 122 25.41 8.25 -4.36
N GLU A 123 25.67 7.54 -5.46
CA GLU A 123 26.49 6.31 -5.46
C GLU A 123 27.88 6.53 -4.83
N GLY A 124 28.37 7.77 -4.78
CA GLY A 124 29.62 8.16 -4.10
C GLY A 124 29.51 8.47 -2.60
N GLY A 125 28.29 8.59 -2.04
CA GLY A 125 28.04 8.86 -0.63
C GLY A 125 27.97 7.60 0.24
N ALA A 126 27.62 6.45 -0.34
CA ALA A 126 27.53 5.18 0.37
C ALA A 126 28.89 4.69 0.88
N GLU A 127 29.98 4.93 0.15
CA GLU A 127 31.34 4.61 0.59
C GLU A 127 31.83 5.52 1.74
N GLY A 128 31.31 6.75 1.83
CA GLY A 128 31.64 7.69 2.91
C GLY A 128 30.95 7.39 4.25
N LEU A 129 29.80 6.71 4.23
CA LEU A 129 29.04 6.33 5.42
C LEU A 129 29.53 5.00 6.03
N ALA A 130 30.19 4.13 5.26
CA ALA A 130 30.78 2.90 5.78
C ALA A 130 32.10 3.13 6.56
N GLY A 131 32.74 4.28 6.38
CA GLY A 131 34.03 4.63 7.00
C GLY A 131 33.96 5.45 8.29
N ASN A 132 32.81 6.06 8.59
CA ASN A 132 32.59 6.81 9.82
C ASN A 132 31.57 6.08 10.70
N ASN A 133 32.07 5.34 11.69
CA ASN A 133 31.28 4.98 12.87
C ASN A 133 30.63 6.27 13.41
N HIS A 134 29.29 6.28 13.46
CA HIS A 134 28.40 7.36 13.94
C HIS A 134 27.81 8.30 12.88
N GLY A 135 27.28 7.76 11.80
CA GLY A 135 26.20 8.42 11.04
C GLY A 135 24.83 8.22 11.70
N CYS A 136 24.68 8.51 12.99
CA CYS A 136 23.36 8.87 13.50
C CYS A 136 23.07 10.26 12.95
N PHE A 137 21.96 10.43 12.23
CA PHE A 137 21.41 11.76 12.06
C PHE A 137 21.15 12.30 13.47
N GLU A 138 21.88 13.34 13.88
CA GLU A 138 21.62 14.04 15.13
C GLU A 138 20.21 14.65 15.01
N ASP A 139 19.29 14.17 15.82
CA ASP A 139 17.98 14.77 15.98
C ASP A 139 18.18 16.17 16.61
N PRO A 140 17.77 17.27 15.96
CA PRO A 140 17.96 18.61 16.51
C PRO A 140 17.08 18.91 17.75
N GLY A 141 16.40 17.91 18.34
CA GLY A 141 15.41 18.07 19.40
C GLY A 141 15.75 17.58 20.81
N ASP A 142 16.86 16.88 21.06
CA ASP A 142 17.03 16.15 22.34
C ASP A 142 17.66 16.98 23.47
N ALA A 143 16.81 17.79 24.10
CA ALA A 143 17.08 18.39 25.41
C ALA A 143 15.85 18.41 26.34
N LEU A 144 15.02 17.36 26.37
CA LEU A 144 14.04 17.18 27.45
C LEU A 144 13.90 15.70 27.83
N ALA A 145 14.32 15.40 29.06
CA ALA A 145 14.30 14.07 29.66
C ALA A 145 12.90 13.65 30.12
N GLY A 146 12.61 12.35 29.95
CA GLY A 146 11.70 11.58 30.81
C GLY A 146 10.22 11.62 30.43
N GLY A 147 9.79 10.69 29.57
CA GLY A 147 8.40 10.34 29.35
C GLY A 147 8.28 8.83 29.13
N ASP A 148 7.29 8.21 29.77
CA ASP A 148 6.98 6.78 29.70
C ASP A 148 6.99 6.25 28.25
N SER A 149 7.60 5.08 28.05
CA SER A 149 7.59 4.36 26.78
C SER A 149 6.19 3.83 26.50
N ASP A 150 5.35 4.66 25.88
CA ASP A 150 4.07 4.25 25.34
C ASP A 150 4.32 3.25 24.21
N THR A 151 4.06 1.98 24.54
CA THR A 151 4.09 0.83 23.64
C THR A 151 3.26 1.09 22.39
N ASP A 152 3.81 0.70 21.24
CA ASP A 152 3.13 0.52 19.96
C ASP A 152 1.72 -0.09 20.18
N PRO A 153 0.64 0.46 19.59
CA PRO A 153 -0.70 -0.09 19.80
C PRO A 153 -0.70 -1.56 19.40
N GLU A 154 -1.09 -2.45 20.33
CA GLU A 154 -1.20 -3.89 20.09
C GLU A 154 -1.86 -4.13 18.73
N MET A 155 -1.12 -4.77 17.83
CA MET A 155 -1.65 -5.16 16.53
C MET A 155 -2.81 -6.11 16.80
N PRO A 156 -4.06 -5.77 16.43
CA PRO A 156 -5.17 -6.65 16.69
C PRO A 156 -4.92 -7.99 15.99
N PRO A 157 -5.35 -9.13 16.57
CA PRO A 157 -5.28 -10.41 15.88
C PRO A 157 -5.86 -10.26 14.47
N LEU A 158 -5.30 -10.98 13.48
CA LEU A 158 -5.75 -10.96 12.09
C LEU A 158 -7.20 -11.47 11.99
N ILE A 159 -8.15 -10.61 12.34
CA ILE A 159 -9.58 -10.82 12.18
C ILE A 159 -9.91 -10.30 10.77
N PRO A 160 -10.60 -11.09 9.93
CA PRO A 160 -11.15 -10.55 8.69
C PRO A 160 -12.08 -9.38 9.05
N VAL A 161 -11.65 -8.15 8.75
CA VAL A 161 -12.45 -6.94 8.98
C VAL A 161 -13.69 -7.06 8.10
N ALA A 162 -14.85 -7.26 8.73
CA ALA A 162 -16.12 -7.26 8.02
C ALA A 162 -16.36 -5.88 7.41
N PHE A 163 -17.00 -5.86 6.24
CA PHE A 163 -17.27 -4.62 5.51
C PHE A 163 -18.10 -3.65 6.37
N GLY A 164 -17.49 -2.56 6.84
CA GLY A 164 -18.20 -1.47 7.55
C GLY A 164 -17.68 -1.09 8.94
N GLU A 165 -16.66 -1.74 9.49
CA GLU A 165 -16.10 -1.33 10.79
C GLU A 165 -14.97 -0.28 10.66
N ILE A 166 -15.00 0.72 11.54
CA ILE A 166 -14.01 1.80 11.63
C ILE A 166 -12.89 1.33 12.57
N PRO A 167 -11.61 1.29 12.14
CA PRO A 167 -10.51 0.93 13.03
C PRO A 167 -10.40 1.90 14.22
N LEU A 168 -9.97 1.39 15.37
CA LEU A 168 -9.67 2.21 16.54
C LEU A 168 -8.59 3.27 16.20
N PRO A 169 -8.64 4.46 16.79
CA PRO A 169 -7.66 5.51 16.53
C PRO A 169 -6.27 5.05 16.97
N MET A 170 -5.35 4.94 16.02
CA MET A 170 -3.94 4.66 16.27
C MET A 170 -3.27 5.82 17.02
N SER A 171 -2.20 5.50 17.76
CA SER A 171 -1.40 6.41 18.58
C SER A 171 -1.05 7.72 17.87
N ARG A 172 -0.96 8.82 18.65
CA ARG A 172 -0.64 10.18 18.16
C ARG A 172 0.86 10.46 18.06
N CYS A 173 1.71 9.53 18.41
CA CYS A 173 3.16 9.68 18.22
C CYS A 173 3.50 9.46 16.74
N PRO A 174 4.28 10.34 16.10
CA PRO A 174 4.83 10.05 14.78
C PRO A 174 5.65 8.75 14.90
N SER A 175 5.48 7.84 13.94
CA SER A 175 6.33 6.66 13.84
C SER A 175 7.75 7.11 13.49
N ASP A 176 8.74 6.67 14.25
CA ASP A 176 10.17 6.99 14.04
C ASP A 176 10.80 6.18 12.88
N HIS A 177 9.95 5.55 12.05
CA HIS A 177 10.36 4.72 10.94
C HIS A 177 10.58 5.60 9.70
N TYR A 178 11.74 5.46 9.08
CA TYR A 178 12.00 6.08 7.80
C TYR A 178 11.50 5.13 6.71
N GLY A 179 10.40 5.51 6.07
CA GLY A 179 9.91 4.77 4.92
C GLY A 179 10.99 4.66 3.83
N VAL A 180 11.16 3.47 3.26
CA VAL A 180 12.06 3.25 2.13
C VAL A 180 11.29 3.49 0.84
N LEU A 181 11.78 4.41 0.01
CA LEU A 181 11.31 4.61 -1.35
C LEU A 181 12.31 3.98 -2.33
N CYS A 182 11.78 3.10 -3.17
CA CYS A 182 12.54 2.44 -4.22
C CYS A 182 11.75 2.52 -5.52
N ASP A 183 12.37 3.12 -6.54
CA ASP A 183 11.85 3.05 -7.90
C ASP A 183 12.36 1.74 -8.52
N PHE A 184 11.53 1.08 -9.32
CA PHE A 184 11.89 -0.17 -9.98
C PHE A 184 11.81 0.01 -11.48
N GLU A 185 12.94 -0.19 -12.16
CA GLU A 185 12.92 -0.38 -13.59
C GLU A 185 12.65 -1.85 -13.92
N ILE A 186 11.59 -2.09 -14.69
CA ILE A 186 11.26 -3.42 -15.17
C ILE A 186 11.96 -3.63 -16.52
N VAL A 187 13.15 -4.22 -16.49
CA VAL A 187 13.95 -4.45 -17.71
C VAL A 187 13.66 -5.83 -18.28
N ARG A 188 13.03 -5.90 -19.46
CA ARG A 188 12.85 -7.16 -20.21
C ARG A 188 14.12 -7.48 -21.00
N ARG A 189 14.86 -8.53 -20.61
CA ARG A 189 15.87 -9.08 -21.52
C ARG A 189 15.20 -10.06 -22.47
N LYS A 190 15.25 -9.76 -23.78
CA LYS A 190 15.07 -10.80 -24.79
C LYS A 190 16.20 -11.80 -24.62
N VAL A 191 15.93 -12.91 -23.92
CA VAL A 191 16.79 -14.08 -24.01
C VAL A 191 16.68 -14.54 -25.45
N THR A 192 17.64 -14.12 -26.26
CA THR A 192 17.86 -14.77 -27.53
C THR A 192 18.25 -16.17 -27.10
N GLN A 193 17.34 -17.15 -27.21
CA GLN A 193 17.68 -18.55 -27.05
C GLN A 193 18.75 -18.83 -28.12
N ARG A 194 20.02 -18.59 -27.77
CA ARG A 194 21.12 -19.21 -28.47
C ARG A 194 20.84 -20.68 -28.29
N ALA A 195 20.42 -21.33 -29.36
CA ALA A 195 20.27 -22.77 -29.43
C ALA A 195 21.58 -23.36 -28.92
N LEU A 196 21.61 -23.71 -27.63
CA LEU A 196 22.70 -24.47 -27.07
C LEU A 196 22.65 -25.79 -27.84
N PRO A 197 23.75 -26.20 -28.50
CA PRO A 197 23.77 -27.48 -29.17
C PRO A 197 23.35 -28.53 -28.14
N MET A 198 22.34 -29.34 -28.47
CA MET A 198 21.91 -30.49 -27.70
C MET A 198 23.11 -31.42 -27.46
N LEU A 199 23.88 -31.16 -26.42
CA LEU A 199 24.78 -32.14 -25.85
C LEU A 199 23.90 -33.02 -24.97
N SER A 200 23.65 -34.22 -25.46
CA SER A 200 22.92 -35.29 -24.80
C SER A 200 23.56 -35.65 -23.46
N VAL A 201 23.19 -34.95 -22.39
CA VAL A 201 23.48 -35.38 -21.01
C VAL A 201 22.33 -36.26 -20.56
N GLN A 202 22.40 -37.51 -21.01
CA GLN A 202 21.60 -38.60 -20.49
C GLN A 202 22.42 -39.29 -19.40
N LYS A 203 22.20 -38.96 -18.12
CA LYS A 203 22.23 -39.90 -16.97
C LYS A 203 22.04 -39.20 -15.62
N ASP A 204 21.38 -39.95 -14.74
CA ASP A 204 21.26 -39.76 -13.29
C ASP A 204 20.10 -38.91 -12.73
N ALA A 205 18.88 -39.24 -13.16
CA ALA A 205 17.70 -39.14 -12.31
C ALA A 205 17.52 -40.45 -11.49
N ARG A 206 18.19 -40.57 -10.34
CA ARG A 206 17.82 -41.53 -9.29
C ARG A 206 17.94 -40.88 -7.91
N LYS A 207 16.83 -40.99 -7.17
CA LYS A 207 16.61 -40.68 -5.74
C LYS A 207 16.31 -39.21 -5.39
N TYR A 208 15.07 -38.82 -5.62
CA TYR A 208 14.29 -38.11 -4.60
C TYR A 208 12.93 -38.79 -4.47
N SER A 209 12.84 -39.71 -3.52
CA SER A 209 11.59 -40.32 -3.07
C SER A 209 10.99 -39.39 -2.01
N LEU A 210 10.20 -38.41 -2.45
CA LEU A 210 9.38 -37.59 -1.57
C LEU A 210 8.19 -38.43 -1.09
N GLN A 211 8.09 -38.59 0.23
CA GLN A 211 6.89 -39.03 0.92
C GLN A 211 5.74 -38.07 0.56
N THR A 212 4.78 -38.54 -0.23
CA THR A 212 3.48 -37.91 -0.38
C THR A 212 2.72 -38.12 0.93
N SER A 213 2.68 -37.07 1.76
CA SER A 213 1.73 -36.92 2.85
C SER A 213 0.31 -36.97 2.26
N GLU A 214 -0.55 -37.78 2.87
CA GLU A 214 -1.95 -37.96 2.49
C GLU A 214 -2.70 -36.62 2.54
N TYR A 215 -2.97 -36.06 1.36
CA TYR A 215 -3.85 -34.92 1.17
C TYR A 215 -5.30 -35.39 1.37
N SER A 216 -5.93 -34.93 2.45
CA SER A 216 -7.34 -35.16 2.74
C SER A 216 -8.20 -34.42 1.69
N PRO A 217 -9.11 -35.10 0.96
CA PRO A 217 -9.94 -34.49 -0.06
C PRO A 217 -11.06 -33.67 0.58
N GLY A 218 -10.73 -32.47 1.06
CA GLY A 218 -11.68 -31.46 1.51
C GLY A 218 -12.22 -30.65 0.33
N ASN A 219 -13.50 -30.82 0.02
CA ASN A 219 -14.39 -29.93 -0.75
C ASN A 219 -13.87 -29.35 -2.08
N ILE A 220 -13.72 -30.22 -3.09
CA ILE A 220 -13.65 -29.85 -4.52
C ILE A 220 -14.84 -28.94 -4.95
N HIS A 221 -15.94 -28.99 -4.21
CA HIS A 221 -17.15 -28.21 -4.47
C HIS A 221 -16.95 -26.70 -4.27
N GLU A 222 -16.08 -26.28 -3.34
CA GLU A 222 -15.85 -24.87 -3.00
C GLU A 222 -14.88 -24.20 -3.99
N ALA A 223 -13.88 -24.95 -4.47
CA ALA A 223 -12.97 -24.51 -5.53
C ALA A 223 -13.68 -24.30 -6.88
N HIS A 224 -14.66 -25.15 -7.20
CA HIS A 224 -15.47 -24.99 -8.43
C HIS A 224 -16.44 -23.80 -8.35
N GLU A 225 -16.86 -23.38 -7.16
CA GLU A 225 -17.75 -22.24 -6.97
C GLU A 225 -16.98 -20.91 -7.05
N ALA A 226 -15.72 -20.87 -6.59
CA ALA A 226 -14.83 -19.73 -6.77
C ALA A 226 -14.50 -19.45 -8.27
N LEU A 227 -14.38 -20.49 -9.09
CA LEU A 227 -14.16 -20.38 -10.55
C LEU A 227 -15.40 -19.93 -11.34
N ARG A 228 -16.59 -19.97 -10.74
CA ARG A 228 -17.85 -19.54 -11.37
C ARG A 228 -18.22 -18.09 -11.11
N ARG A 229 -17.47 -17.35 -10.28
CA ARG A 229 -17.73 -15.91 -10.14
C ARG A 229 -17.49 -15.25 -11.50
N PRO A 230 -18.51 -14.61 -12.11
CA PRO A 230 -18.33 -13.92 -13.37
C PRO A 230 -17.20 -12.91 -13.20
N LYS A 231 -16.23 -12.99 -14.11
CA LYS A 231 -15.06 -12.10 -14.15
C LYS A 231 -15.61 -10.67 -14.09
N ALA A 232 -15.35 -9.97 -12.98
CA ALA A 232 -15.90 -8.64 -12.76
C ALA A 232 -15.58 -7.77 -13.98
N GLU A 233 -16.61 -7.26 -14.65
CA GLU A 233 -16.37 -6.40 -15.80
C GLU A 233 -15.59 -5.17 -15.32
N PRO A 234 -14.58 -4.72 -16.09
CA PRO A 234 -13.79 -3.56 -15.72
C PRO A 234 -14.72 -2.38 -15.45
N VAL A 235 -14.66 -1.85 -14.23
CA VAL A 235 -15.47 -0.71 -13.80
C VAL A 235 -15.04 0.50 -14.62
N THR A 236 -15.87 0.89 -15.58
CA THR A 236 -15.67 2.07 -16.42
C THR A 236 -16.39 3.26 -15.78
N LEU A 237 -15.62 4.26 -15.33
CA LEU A 237 -16.13 5.47 -14.67
C LEU A 237 -17.03 6.33 -15.57
N PHE A 238 -16.79 6.29 -16.89
CA PHE A 238 -17.55 7.06 -17.88
C PHE A 238 -18.18 6.14 -18.90
N ARG A 239 -19.41 5.69 -18.60
CA ARG A 239 -20.25 5.05 -19.61
C ARG A 239 -20.94 6.15 -20.41
N TYR A 240 -21.01 5.97 -21.72
CA TYR A 240 -21.73 6.93 -22.57
C TYR A 240 -23.18 7.08 -22.13
N GLN A 241 -23.83 6.02 -21.60
CA GLN A 241 -25.19 6.12 -21.09
C GLN A 241 -25.36 7.12 -19.92
N ASP A 242 -24.27 7.51 -19.27
CA ASP A 242 -24.27 8.33 -18.06
C ASP A 242 -24.05 9.81 -18.32
N TRP A 243 -23.87 10.19 -19.59
CA TRP A 243 -23.50 11.56 -19.97
C TRP A 243 -24.49 12.61 -19.46
N PHE A 244 -25.79 12.32 -19.45
CA PHE A 244 -26.81 13.27 -19.02
C PHE A 244 -26.78 13.49 -17.51
N ASP A 245 -26.60 12.42 -16.72
CA ASP A 245 -26.54 12.52 -15.26
C ASP A 245 -25.24 13.22 -14.81
N TRP A 246 -24.14 12.98 -15.53
CA TRP A 246 -22.91 13.74 -15.37
C TRP A 246 -23.09 15.23 -15.66
N MET A 247 -23.87 15.58 -16.70
CA MET A 247 -24.18 16.97 -17.02
C MET A 247 -25.03 17.62 -15.91
N VAL A 248 -26.07 16.92 -15.43
CA VAL A 248 -26.91 17.40 -14.31
C VAL A 248 -26.07 17.59 -13.05
N PHE A 249 -25.21 16.62 -12.72
CA PHE A 249 -24.27 16.69 -11.61
C PHE A 249 -23.34 17.90 -11.76
N ALA A 250 -22.73 18.11 -12.94
CA ALA A 250 -21.84 19.23 -13.19
C ALA A 250 -22.54 20.58 -13.04
N VAL A 251 -23.76 20.73 -13.53
CA VAL A 251 -24.55 21.96 -13.37
C VAL A 251 -24.85 22.22 -11.89
N ILE A 252 -25.29 21.20 -11.14
CA ILE A 252 -25.54 21.33 -9.69
C ILE A 252 -24.24 21.70 -8.96
N PHE A 253 -23.13 21.05 -9.31
CA PHE A 253 -21.82 21.32 -8.71
C PHE A 253 -21.36 22.76 -8.95
N VAL A 254 -21.50 23.28 -10.17
CA VAL A 254 -21.19 24.68 -10.49
C VAL A 254 -22.06 25.64 -9.69
N VAL A 255 -23.37 25.37 -9.59
CA VAL A 255 -24.29 26.19 -8.76
C VAL A 255 -23.86 26.19 -7.30
N LEU A 256 -23.51 25.02 -6.75
CA LEU A 256 -23.04 24.88 -5.37
C LEU A 256 -21.74 25.65 -5.14
N VAL A 257 -20.76 25.52 -6.04
CA VAL A 257 -19.51 26.28 -5.99
C VAL A 257 -19.77 27.79 -6.10
N CYS A 258 -20.71 28.24 -6.94
CA CYS A 258 -21.08 29.65 -6.99
C CYS A 258 -21.72 30.12 -5.68
N VAL A 259 -22.64 29.34 -5.10
CA VAL A 259 -23.26 29.64 -3.80
C VAL A 259 -22.20 29.71 -2.71
N ASP A 260 -21.26 28.77 -2.68
CA ASP A 260 -20.14 28.75 -1.74
C ASP A 260 -19.30 30.00 -1.84
N ASN A 261 -18.86 30.34 -3.05
CA ASN A 261 -18.01 31.50 -3.27
C ASN A 261 -18.75 32.80 -2.92
N LEU A 262 -20.03 32.93 -3.31
CA LEU A 262 -20.82 34.12 -3.00
C LEU A 262 -21.10 34.27 -1.50
N LEU A 263 -21.36 33.17 -0.80
CA LEU A 263 -21.61 33.17 0.64
C LEU A 263 -20.32 33.37 1.45
N LEU A 264 -19.23 32.73 1.07
CA LEU A 264 -17.96 32.78 1.80
C LEU A 264 -17.21 34.09 1.57
N PHE A 265 -17.08 34.55 0.32
CA PHE A 265 -16.33 35.77 -0.01
C PHE A 265 -17.12 37.06 0.18
N GLY A 266 -18.45 37.02 0.14
CA GLY A 266 -19.27 38.23 0.12
C GLY A 266 -19.35 38.98 1.45
N LYS A 267 -19.43 38.29 2.60
CA LYS A 267 -19.79 38.95 3.89
C LYS A 267 -19.24 38.35 5.19
N TYR A 268 -18.58 37.19 5.18
CA TYR A 268 -18.29 36.45 6.41
C TYR A 268 -16.81 36.24 6.72
N GLY A 269 -15.92 37.05 6.14
CA GLY A 269 -14.46 36.95 6.26
C GLY A 269 -13.84 37.16 7.66
N GLY A 270 -14.55 36.86 8.75
CA GLY A 270 -14.01 36.94 10.10
C GLY A 270 -14.54 35.88 11.06
N ASN A 271 -15.86 35.66 11.14
CA ASN A 271 -16.46 34.70 12.08
C ASN A 271 -17.82 34.19 11.57
N MET A 272 -17.88 32.93 11.10
CA MET A 272 -19.16 32.27 10.80
C MET A 272 -19.77 31.75 12.10
N SER A 273 -20.98 32.19 12.44
CA SER A 273 -21.68 31.65 13.61
C SER A 273 -22.07 30.20 13.39
N PHE A 274 -22.04 29.39 14.46
CA PHE A 274 -22.38 27.96 14.39
C PHE A 274 -23.75 27.68 13.73
N LYS A 275 -24.76 28.52 13.99
CA LYS A 275 -26.09 28.40 13.36
C LYS A 275 -26.02 28.53 11.83
N LYS A 276 -25.16 29.41 11.31
CA LYS A 276 -24.96 29.57 9.86
C LYS A 276 -24.24 28.37 9.26
N ALA A 277 -23.19 27.89 9.93
CA ALA A 277 -22.50 26.67 9.52
C ALA A 277 -23.47 25.48 9.46
N LEU A 278 -24.32 25.31 10.47
CA LEU A 278 -25.33 24.24 10.50
C LEU A 278 -26.37 24.39 9.38
N SER A 279 -26.89 25.61 9.14
CA SER A 279 -27.84 25.85 8.05
C SER A 279 -27.23 25.55 6.67
N TYR A 280 -25.93 25.80 6.53
CA TYR A 280 -25.19 25.55 5.32
C TYR A 280 -24.92 24.06 5.12
N SER A 281 -24.55 23.32 6.17
CA SER A 281 -24.48 21.85 6.11
C SER A 281 -25.82 21.22 5.74
N PHE A 282 -26.93 21.75 6.28
CA PHE A 282 -28.27 21.27 5.94
C PHE A 282 -28.62 21.54 4.46
N PHE A 283 -28.27 22.71 3.94
CA PHE A 283 -28.43 23.03 2.53
C PHE A 283 -27.68 22.02 1.63
N TRP A 284 -26.43 21.72 1.96
CA TRP A 284 -25.63 20.71 1.24
C TRP A 284 -26.27 19.32 1.29
N LEU A 285 -26.74 18.89 2.45
CA LEU A 285 -27.43 17.60 2.60
C LEU A 285 -28.72 17.55 1.78
N MET A 286 -29.49 18.64 1.72
CA MET A 286 -30.69 18.72 0.90
C MET A 286 -30.39 18.65 -0.60
N CYS A 287 -29.31 19.31 -1.07
CA CYS A 287 -28.88 19.22 -2.46
C CYS A 287 -28.41 17.81 -2.83
N ALA A 288 -27.61 17.17 -1.96
CA ALA A 288 -27.18 15.79 -2.15
C ALA A 288 -28.38 14.82 -2.15
N GLY A 289 -29.34 15.02 -1.23
CA GLY A 289 -30.58 14.25 -1.17
C GLY A 289 -31.46 14.43 -2.41
N ALA A 290 -31.59 15.66 -2.90
CA ALA A 290 -32.35 15.96 -4.12
C ALA A 290 -31.71 15.33 -5.36
N PHE A 291 -30.38 15.38 -5.48
CA PHE A 291 -29.66 14.73 -6.57
C PHE A 291 -29.81 13.20 -6.51
N ASN A 292 -29.63 12.59 -5.34
CA ASN A 292 -29.84 11.15 -5.18
C ASN A 292 -31.30 10.74 -5.43
N GLY A 293 -32.28 11.58 -5.06
CA GLY A 293 -33.69 11.37 -5.40
C GLY A 293 -33.95 11.40 -6.91
N TYR A 294 -33.27 12.31 -7.63
CA TYR A 294 -33.30 12.35 -9.09
C TYR A 294 -32.69 11.08 -9.71
N VAL A 295 -31.53 10.62 -9.22
CA VAL A 295 -30.91 9.36 -9.70
C VAL A 295 -31.80 8.16 -9.40
N TYR A 296 -32.43 8.13 -8.22
CA TYR A 296 -33.38 7.09 -7.84
C TYR A 296 -34.56 7.01 -8.82
N TRP A 297 -35.12 8.17 -9.18
CA TRP A 297 -36.25 8.22 -10.10
C TRP A 297 -35.86 7.85 -11.54
N SER A 298 -34.69 8.29 -12.00
CA SER A 298 -34.23 8.07 -13.38
C SER A 298 -33.65 6.68 -13.64
N ARG A 299 -32.97 6.08 -12.65
CA ARG A 299 -32.16 4.86 -12.81
C ARG A 299 -32.49 3.74 -11.83
N GLY A 300 -33.35 4.00 -10.87
CA GLY A 300 -33.74 3.04 -9.85
C GLY A 300 -32.84 3.05 -8.62
N LYS A 301 -33.18 2.17 -7.68
CA LYS A 301 -32.65 2.16 -6.32
C LYS A 301 -31.15 1.89 -6.25
N GLU A 302 -30.65 0.92 -7.00
CA GLU A 302 -29.25 0.47 -6.92
C GLU A 302 -28.29 1.59 -7.34
N ALA A 303 -28.56 2.24 -8.47
CA ALA A 303 -27.79 3.39 -8.92
C ALA A 303 -27.81 4.54 -7.89
N ALA A 304 -28.94 4.84 -7.25
CA ALA A 304 -28.99 5.87 -6.23
C ALA A 304 -28.14 5.54 -4.99
N PHE A 305 -28.05 4.26 -4.62
CA PHE A 305 -27.15 3.83 -3.54
C PHE A 305 -25.69 3.96 -3.97
N ASP A 306 -25.33 3.50 -5.17
CA ASP A 306 -23.96 3.58 -5.67
C ASP A 306 -23.46 5.04 -5.73
N TRP A 307 -24.29 5.95 -6.25
CA TRP A 307 -23.98 7.39 -6.31
C TRP A 307 -23.96 8.06 -4.93
N GLY A 308 -24.73 7.55 -3.96
CA GLY A 308 -24.75 8.06 -2.59
C GLY A 308 -23.60 7.56 -1.70
N MET A 309 -22.87 6.52 -2.13
CA MET A 309 -21.81 5.92 -1.32
C MET A 309 -20.52 6.77 -1.36
N PRO A 310 -19.89 7.04 -0.19
CA PRO A 310 -18.64 7.80 -0.10
C PRO A 310 -17.48 7.21 -0.91
N SER A 311 -17.50 5.91 -1.16
CA SER A 311 -16.49 5.23 -1.98
C SER A 311 -16.48 5.77 -3.40
N GLN A 312 -17.64 6.00 -4.03
CA GLN A 312 -17.69 6.58 -5.37
C GLN A 312 -17.28 8.06 -5.36
N LEU A 313 -17.75 8.84 -4.37
CA LEU A 313 -17.32 10.23 -4.18
C LEU A 313 -15.79 10.38 -4.06
N ARG A 314 -15.11 9.44 -3.39
CA ARG A 314 -13.64 9.43 -3.30
C ARG A 314 -12.97 9.29 -4.67
N HIS A 315 -13.56 8.50 -5.57
CA HIS A 315 -13.06 8.34 -6.93
C HIS A 315 -13.41 9.54 -7.81
N ILE A 316 -14.62 10.10 -7.67
CA ILE A 316 -15.12 11.23 -8.47
C ILE A 316 -14.40 12.54 -8.12
N LEU A 317 -14.22 12.80 -6.83
CA LEU A 317 -13.49 13.98 -6.38
C LEU A 317 -11.98 13.77 -6.53
N GLY A 318 -11.49 12.54 -6.71
CA GLY A 318 -10.08 12.25 -6.72
C GLY A 318 -9.44 12.49 -5.36
N VAL A 319 -8.64 11.54 -4.89
CA VAL A 319 -7.89 11.63 -3.64
C VAL A 319 -7.07 12.93 -3.54
N ASN A 320 -6.71 13.52 -4.70
CA ASN A 320 -5.91 14.73 -4.81
C ASN A 320 -6.69 16.05 -4.79
N PHE A 321 -7.97 16.12 -5.19
CA PHE A 321 -8.70 17.40 -5.20
C PHE A 321 -9.07 17.84 -3.79
N VAL A 322 -9.55 16.90 -2.96
CA VAL A 322 -9.87 17.16 -1.55
C VAL A 322 -8.58 17.48 -0.79
N GLY A 323 -7.50 16.74 -1.05
CA GLY A 323 -6.17 17.01 -0.49
C GLY A 323 -5.61 18.37 -0.92
N SER A 324 -5.78 18.77 -2.19
CA SER A 324 -5.30 20.04 -2.72
C SER A 324 -6.09 21.24 -2.20
N ILE A 325 -7.43 21.14 -2.10
CA ILE A 325 -8.25 22.18 -1.47
C ILE A 325 -7.91 22.29 0.02
N LEU A 326 -7.78 21.18 0.75
CA LEU A 326 -7.38 21.21 2.16
C LEU A 326 -5.97 21.78 2.33
N ALA A 327 -5.01 21.39 1.50
CA ALA A 327 -3.65 21.91 1.53
C ALA A 327 -3.58 23.40 1.21
N HIS A 328 -4.36 23.88 0.23
CA HIS A 328 -4.41 25.29 -0.12
C HIS A 328 -5.11 26.12 0.98
N THR A 329 -6.22 25.62 1.51
CA THR A 329 -7.01 26.32 2.55
C THR A 329 -6.31 26.34 3.92
N LEU A 330 -5.52 25.29 4.23
CA LEU A 330 -4.75 25.20 5.47
C LEU A 330 -3.34 25.82 5.35
N GLY A 331 -2.72 25.75 4.16
CA GLY A 331 -1.41 26.36 3.88
C GLY A 331 -1.46 27.88 3.89
N GLU A 332 -2.53 28.48 3.37
CA GLU A 332 -2.71 29.94 3.35
C GLU A 332 -2.90 30.53 4.76
N LYS A 333 -3.38 29.75 5.73
CA LYS A 333 -3.46 30.17 7.14
C LYS A 333 -2.12 30.15 7.89
N ARG A 334 -1.09 29.47 7.39
CA ARG A 334 0.24 29.45 8.01
C ARG A 334 1.10 30.67 7.66
N GLN A 335 0.74 31.47 6.65
CA GLN A 335 1.49 32.69 6.30
C GLN A 335 0.94 33.98 6.92
N ILE A 336 -0.18 33.91 7.64
CA ILE A 336 -0.77 35.05 8.34
C ILE A 336 -0.66 34.79 9.84
N HIS A 337 0.56 34.74 10.38
CA HIS A 337 0.85 34.96 11.80
C HIS A 337 2.30 35.35 12.04
#